data_AF-A0A7L5ZBZ3-F1
#
_entry.id   AF-A0A7L5ZBZ3-F1
#
_cell.length_a   1.000
_cell.length_b   1.000
_cell.length_c   1.000
_cell.angle_alpha   90.00
_cell.angle_beta   90.00
_cell.angle_gamma   90.00
#
_symmetry.space_group_name_H-M   'P 1'
#
loop_
_entity.id
_entity.type
_entity.pdbx_description
1 polymer ?
#
loop_
_entity_poly.entity_id
_entity_poly.type
_entity_poly.pdbx_seq_one_letter_code
_entity_poly.pdbx_strand_id
1 'polypeptide(L)'
;MAQMNSLDLVVVLLLSNVVQNAIIGPDNSLLGGLIGAVVLVFVNDLLDRLAQRVGWVRWLLEGRATPLIRDGVVNEDNVSRLGLTDKELLLGLRRLGADSPKEVKLASLEPGGDMMLRLKDGEQSATKDDLARAVAELRALIEGPGSPGPAMREDADRLLQPGRVGALEDRPGHQQAVRQRLQDVGSLRVQQVHLE
;
A
#
# COMPACT_ATOMS: atom_id res chain seq x y z
N MET A 1 -14.06 -14.99 -9.54
CA MET A 1 -13.10 -15.61 -10.47
C MET A 1 -13.87 -16.59 -11.33
N ALA A 2 -14.27 -16.13 -12.51
CA ALA A 2 -14.77 -16.95 -13.60
C ALA A 2 -14.53 -16.12 -14.87
N GLN A 3 -13.26 -15.83 -15.15
CA GLN A 3 -12.87 -15.50 -16.51
C GLN A 3 -12.92 -16.87 -17.20
N MET A 4 -14.01 -17.15 -17.91
CA MET A 4 -14.14 -18.40 -18.65
C MET A 4 -13.01 -18.41 -19.68
N ASN A 5 -12.12 -19.39 -19.54
CA ASN A 5 -10.95 -19.55 -20.39
C ASN A 5 -11.42 -19.58 -21.86
N SER A 6 -10.86 -18.74 -22.73
CA SER A 6 -11.24 -18.71 -24.15
C SER A 6 -11.05 -20.07 -24.83
N LEU A 7 -10.15 -20.91 -24.30
CA LEU A 7 -10.02 -22.32 -24.69
C LEU A 7 -11.30 -23.12 -24.44
N ASP A 8 -11.96 -22.96 -23.29
CA ASP A 8 -13.20 -23.66 -22.96
C ASP A 8 -14.31 -23.30 -23.95
N LEU A 9 -14.37 -22.02 -24.36
CA LEU A 9 -15.30 -21.58 -25.41
C LEU A 9 -15.01 -22.26 -26.76
N VAL A 10 -13.74 -22.35 -27.16
CA VAL A 10 -13.34 -23.05 -28.41
C VAL A 10 -13.64 -24.54 -28.31
N VAL A 11 -13.38 -25.17 -27.16
CA VAL A 11 -13.67 -26.58 -26.89
C VAL A 11 -15.17 -26.85 -26.96
N VAL A 12 -16.02 -26.00 -26.38
CA VAL A 12 -17.48 -26.10 -26.47
C VAL A 12 -17.98 -25.90 -27.90
N LEU A 13 -17.38 -24.99 -28.67
CA LEU A 13 -17.69 -24.80 -30.10
C LEU A 13 -17.33 -26.04 -30.93
N LEU A 14 -16.15 -26.63 -30.69
CA LEU A 14 -15.71 -27.86 -31.35
C LEU A 14 -16.57 -29.05 -30.94
N LEU A 15 -16.92 -29.19 -29.65
CA LEU A 15 -17.85 -30.20 -29.16
C LEU A 15 -19.21 -30.07 -29.83
N SER A 16 -19.73 -28.85 -29.95
CA SER A 16 -21.02 -28.60 -30.61
C SER A 16 -21.03 -29.11 -32.05
N ASN A 17 -19.95 -28.87 -32.81
CA ASN A 17 -19.84 -29.37 -34.18
C ASN A 17 -19.75 -30.91 -34.22
N VAL A 18 -19.00 -31.52 -33.30
CA VAL A 18 -18.90 -32.98 -33.20
C VAL A 18 -20.24 -33.61 -32.81
N VAL A 19 -20.95 -33.01 -31.85
CA VAL A 19 -22.28 -33.46 -31.40
C VAL A 19 -23.33 -33.27 -32.48
N GLN A 20 -23.30 -32.15 -33.23
CA GLN A 20 -24.17 -31.94 -34.39
C GLN A 20 -23.97 -33.02 -35.45
N ASN A 21 -22.70 -33.32 -35.78
CA ASN A 21 -22.36 -34.40 -36.71
C ASN A 21 -22.80 -35.78 -36.18
N ALA A 22 -22.69 -35.99 -34.87
CA ALA A 22 -23.12 -37.19 -34.15
C ALA A 22 -24.63 -37.28 -33.89
N ILE A 23 -25.43 -36.25 -34.21
CA ILE A 23 -26.90 -36.31 -34.19
C ILE A 23 -27.44 -36.55 -35.60
N ILE A 24 -26.75 -36.04 -36.63
CA ILE A 24 -27.16 -36.12 -38.03
C ILE A 24 -26.68 -37.43 -38.70
N GLY A 25 -25.61 -38.06 -38.20
CA GLY A 25 -25.04 -39.28 -38.81
C GLY A 25 -25.85 -40.56 -38.51
N PRO A 26 -25.78 -41.59 -39.39
CA PRO A 26 -26.54 -42.85 -39.23
C PRO A 26 -26.00 -43.71 -38.08
N ASP A 27 -26.92 -44.34 -37.32
CA ASP A 27 -26.91 -45.43 -36.31
C ASP A 27 -25.72 -45.59 -35.32
N ASN A 28 -24.49 -45.21 -35.65
CA ASN A 28 -23.32 -45.17 -34.75
C ASN A 28 -23.07 -43.80 -34.11
N SER A 29 -23.98 -42.86 -34.36
CA SER A 29 -23.89 -41.45 -34.01
C SER A 29 -23.86 -41.20 -32.49
N LEU A 30 -24.69 -41.87 -31.69
CA LEU A 30 -24.67 -41.76 -30.22
C LEU A 30 -23.37 -42.30 -29.59
N LEU A 31 -22.89 -43.45 -30.07
CA LEU A 31 -21.65 -44.08 -29.60
C LEU A 31 -20.44 -43.24 -30.02
N GLY A 32 -20.45 -42.72 -31.25
CA GLY A 32 -19.46 -41.77 -31.76
C GLY A 32 -19.45 -40.44 -30.99
N GLY A 33 -20.61 -39.94 -30.58
CA GLY A 33 -20.73 -38.75 -29.73
C GLY A 33 -20.15 -38.95 -28.33
N LEU A 34 -20.40 -40.12 -27.71
CA LEU A 34 -19.82 -40.46 -26.41
C LEU A 34 -18.30 -40.61 -26.49
N ILE A 35 -17.80 -41.32 -27.52
CA ILE A 35 -16.35 -41.43 -27.78
C ILE A 35 -15.76 -40.04 -28.04
N GLY A 36 -16.43 -39.20 -28.82
CA GLY A 36 -16.02 -37.82 -29.08
C GLY A 36 -15.93 -36.98 -27.81
N ALA A 37 -16.91 -37.09 -26.90
CA ALA A 37 -16.89 -36.40 -25.61
C ALA A 37 -15.73 -36.87 -24.71
N VAL A 38 -15.51 -38.18 -24.62
CA VAL A 38 -14.40 -38.75 -23.83
C VAL A 38 -13.04 -38.32 -24.42
N VAL A 39 -12.88 -38.38 -25.74
CA VAL A 39 -11.67 -37.93 -26.43
C VAL A 39 -11.45 -36.44 -26.19
N LEU A 40 -12.50 -35.61 -26.27
CA LEU A 40 -12.36 -34.18 -26.06
C LEU A 40 -11.95 -33.85 -24.62
N VAL A 41 -12.57 -34.48 -23.62
CA VAL A 41 -12.17 -34.32 -22.20
C VAL A 41 -10.72 -34.75 -22.01
N PHE A 42 -10.33 -35.88 -22.58
CA PHE A 42 -8.96 -36.40 -22.48
C PHE A 42 -7.95 -35.49 -23.18
N VAL A 43 -8.29 -34.96 -24.35
CA VAL A 43 -7.46 -33.98 -25.08
C VAL A 43 -7.33 -32.69 -24.28
N ASN A 44 -8.40 -32.20 -23.66
CA ASN A 44 -8.35 -31.01 -22.82
C ASN A 44 -7.43 -31.20 -21.61
N ASP A 45 -7.59 -32.31 -20.86
CA ASP A 45 -6.70 -32.64 -19.73
C ASP A 45 -5.24 -32.81 -20.19
N LEU A 46 -5.03 -33.43 -21.36
CA LEU A 46 -3.69 -33.59 -21.93
C LEU A 46 -3.07 -32.25 -22.32
N LEU A 47 -3.84 -31.34 -22.93
CA LEU A 47 -3.39 -29.99 -23.28
C LEU A 47 -3.02 -29.20 -22.03
N ASP A 48 -3.82 -29.26 -20.97
CA ASP A 48 -3.53 -28.60 -19.70
C ASP A 48 -2.24 -29.14 -19.06
N ARG A 49 -2.07 -30.46 -19.00
CA ARG A 49 -0.83 -31.09 -18.51
C ARG A 49 0.38 -30.72 -19.37
N LEU A 50 0.21 -30.63 -20.68
CA LEU A 50 1.29 -30.27 -21.59
C LEU A 50 1.66 -28.79 -21.45
N ALA A 51 0.67 -27.92 -21.28
CA ALA A 51 0.88 -26.50 -20.99
C ALA A 51 1.69 -26.30 -19.70
N GLN A 52 1.39 -27.06 -18.64
CA GLN A 52 2.16 -27.01 -17.40
C GLN A 52 3.59 -27.52 -17.54
N ARG A 53 3.82 -28.54 -18.39
CA ARG A 53 5.15 -29.13 -18.58
C ARG A 53 6.02 -28.35 -19.55
N VAL A 54 5.41 -27.65 -20.51
CA VAL A 54 6.11 -27.05 -21.64
C VAL A 54 5.83 -25.55 -21.73
N GLY A 55 6.81 -24.75 -21.34
CA GLY A 55 6.65 -23.29 -21.22
C GLY A 55 6.22 -22.55 -22.49
N TRP A 56 6.54 -23.07 -23.69
CA TRP A 56 6.08 -22.45 -24.95
C TRP A 56 4.59 -22.68 -25.22
N VAL A 57 4.03 -23.83 -24.79
CA VAL A 57 2.60 -24.12 -24.89
C VAL A 57 1.84 -23.22 -23.93
N ARG A 58 2.34 -23.06 -22.69
CA ARG A 58 1.78 -22.08 -21.75
C ARG A 58 1.78 -20.67 -22.33
N TRP A 59 2.90 -20.26 -22.93
CA TRP A 59 3.00 -18.94 -23.55
C TRP A 59 2.02 -18.76 -24.73
N LEU A 60 1.80 -19.80 -25.53
CA LEU A 60 0.85 -19.75 -26.64
C LEU A 60 -0.60 -19.67 -26.16
N LEU A 61 -0.93 -20.37 -25.06
CA LEU A 61 -2.31 -20.47 -24.54
C LEU A 61 -2.68 -19.32 -23.60
N GLU A 62 -1.81 -18.97 -22.65
CA GLU A 62 -2.08 -17.95 -21.62
C GLU A 62 -1.49 -16.58 -22.00
N GLY A 63 -0.53 -16.53 -22.92
CA GLY A 63 0.22 -15.32 -23.25
C GLY A 63 1.29 -14.95 -22.21
N ARG A 64 1.83 -13.72 -22.29
CA ARG A 64 2.79 -13.18 -21.32
C ARG A 64 2.36 -11.78 -20.89
N ALA A 65 2.42 -11.53 -19.59
CA ALA A 65 2.38 -10.19 -19.02
C ALA A 65 3.39 -9.28 -19.71
N THR A 66 2.93 -8.19 -20.31
CA THR A 66 3.80 -7.23 -21.00
C THR A 66 4.03 -6.02 -20.09
N PRO A 67 5.27 -5.75 -19.65
CA PRO A 67 5.56 -4.62 -18.78
C PRO A 67 5.43 -3.30 -19.55
N LEU A 68 4.55 -2.43 -19.08
CA LEU A 68 4.32 -1.09 -19.64
C LEU A 68 5.17 -0.03 -18.95
N ILE A 69 5.36 -0.13 -17.63
CA ILE A 69 6.11 0.85 -16.85
C ILE A 69 7.05 0.12 -15.90
N ARG A 70 8.30 0.59 -15.80
CA ARG A 70 9.29 0.12 -14.82
C ARG A 70 9.93 1.32 -14.13
N ASP A 71 9.85 1.35 -12.81
CA ASP A 71 10.44 2.37 -11.93
C ASP A 71 10.11 3.83 -12.32
N GLY A 72 8.95 4.02 -12.93
CA GLY A 72 8.44 5.31 -13.38
C GLY A 72 8.75 5.68 -14.83
N VAL A 73 9.42 4.78 -15.57
CA VAL A 73 9.73 4.94 -16.99
C VAL A 73 8.76 4.10 -17.82
N VAL A 74 8.04 4.75 -18.74
CA VAL A 74 7.14 4.09 -19.68
C VAL A 74 7.98 3.40 -20.77
N ASN A 75 7.65 2.15 -21.08
CA ASN A 75 8.22 1.41 -22.19
C ASN A 75 7.37 1.64 -23.44
N GLU A 76 7.73 2.67 -24.22
CA GLU A 76 6.96 3.06 -25.40
C GLU A 76 6.90 1.98 -26.49
N ASP A 77 7.95 1.17 -26.64
CA ASP A 77 7.95 0.04 -27.58
C ASP A 77 6.83 -0.96 -27.25
N ASN A 78 6.67 -1.31 -25.97
CA ASN A 78 5.63 -2.23 -25.53
C ASN A 78 4.23 -1.59 -25.62
N VAL A 79 4.09 -0.31 -25.27
CA VAL A 79 2.83 0.44 -25.37
C VAL A 79 2.37 0.51 -26.84
N SER A 80 3.28 0.87 -27.75
CA SER A 80 3.02 0.92 -29.20
C SER A 80 2.70 -0.46 -29.77
N ARG A 81 3.44 -1.50 -29.37
CA ARG A 81 3.19 -2.89 -29.82
C ARG A 81 1.83 -3.42 -29.37
N LEU A 82 1.31 -2.90 -28.26
CA LEU A 82 -0.02 -3.23 -27.75
C LEU A 82 -1.12 -2.31 -28.30
N GLY A 83 -0.77 -1.32 -29.14
CA GLY A 83 -1.72 -0.36 -29.70
C GLY A 83 -2.34 0.57 -28.65
N LEU A 84 -1.73 0.70 -27.48
CA LEU A 84 -2.21 1.56 -26.40
C LEU A 84 -1.83 3.01 -26.68
N THR A 85 -2.78 3.91 -26.51
CA THR A 85 -2.51 5.35 -26.49
C THR A 85 -2.07 5.81 -25.10
N ASP A 86 -1.34 6.92 -25.03
CA ASP A 86 -0.95 7.52 -23.75
C ASP A 86 -2.14 7.81 -22.83
N LYS A 87 -3.28 8.18 -23.43
CA LYS A 87 -4.52 8.45 -22.70
C LYS A 87 -5.07 7.19 -22.04
N GLU A 88 -5.06 6.06 -22.75
CA GLU A 88 -5.53 4.78 -22.22
C GLU A 88 -4.61 4.27 -21.11
N LEU A 89 -3.30 4.43 -21.30
CA LEU A 89 -2.31 4.10 -20.27
C LEU A 89 -2.58 4.92 -18.99
N LEU A 90 -2.64 6.26 -19.11
CA LEU A 90 -2.91 7.15 -17.97
C LEU A 90 -4.25 6.86 -17.30
N LEU A 91 -5.30 6.60 -18.08
CA LEU A 91 -6.60 6.24 -17.54
C LEU A 91 -6.55 4.91 -16.78
N GLY A 92 -5.81 3.93 -17.29
CA GLY A 92 -5.57 2.65 -16.64
C GLY A 92 -4.86 2.79 -15.30
N LEU A 93 -3.80 3.61 -15.26
CA LEU A 93 -3.06 3.91 -14.03
C LEU A 93 -3.95 4.57 -12.97
N ARG A 94 -4.74 5.57 -13.37
CA ARG A 94 -5.65 6.28 -12.46
C ARG A 94 -6.73 5.39 -11.88
N ARG A 95 -7.29 4.48 -12.69
CA ARG A 95 -8.26 3.48 -12.21
C ARG A 95 -7.68 2.58 -11.12
N LEU A 96 -6.37 2.37 -11.15
CA LEU A 96 -5.64 1.55 -10.18
C LEU A 96 -5.01 2.37 -9.03
N GLY A 97 -5.23 3.70 -9.01
CA GLY A 97 -4.79 4.58 -7.93
C GLY A 97 -3.41 5.22 -8.13
N ALA A 98 -2.89 5.28 -9.36
CA ALA A 98 -1.70 6.07 -9.71
C ALA A 98 -2.09 7.27 -10.58
N ASP A 99 -1.75 8.49 -10.15
CA ASP A 99 -2.06 9.71 -10.90
C ASP A 99 -1.04 9.99 -12.00
N SER A 100 0.20 9.53 -11.79
CA SER A 100 1.28 9.66 -12.75
C SER A 100 2.08 8.36 -12.92
N PRO A 101 2.72 8.16 -14.10
CA PRO A 101 3.67 7.07 -14.29
C PRO A 101 4.79 7.05 -13.26
N LYS A 102 5.20 8.21 -12.72
CA LYS A 102 6.37 8.33 -11.83
C LYS A 102 6.16 7.66 -10.48
N GLU A 103 4.92 7.55 -10.02
CA GLU A 103 4.52 6.87 -8.77
C GLU A 103 4.59 5.35 -8.90
N VAL A 104 4.73 4.84 -10.13
CA VAL A 104 4.63 3.42 -10.44
C VAL A 104 6.00 2.75 -10.39
N LYS A 105 6.10 1.66 -9.63
CA LYS A 105 7.27 0.76 -9.63
C LYS A 105 7.19 -0.24 -10.78
N LEU A 106 6.01 -0.83 -11.00
CA LEU A 106 5.77 -1.75 -12.11
C LEU A 106 4.31 -1.64 -12.57
N ALA A 107 4.08 -1.45 -13.86
CA ALA A 107 2.79 -1.70 -14.48
C ALA A 107 2.96 -2.74 -15.60
N SER A 108 2.05 -3.70 -15.68
CA SER A 108 2.00 -4.69 -16.76
C SER A 108 0.58 -4.92 -17.25
N LEU A 109 0.45 -5.24 -18.54
CA LEU A 109 -0.80 -5.67 -19.14
C LEU A 109 -0.78 -7.18 -19.31
N GLU A 110 -1.76 -7.86 -18.73
CA GLU A 110 -2.01 -9.27 -18.93
C GLU A 110 -2.66 -9.51 -20.30
N PRO A 111 -2.46 -10.68 -20.92
CA PRO A 111 -3.05 -11.06 -22.20
C PRO A 111 -4.60 -10.97 -22.24
N GLY A 112 -5.26 -11.06 -21.09
CA GLY A 112 -6.71 -10.86 -20.94
C GLY A 112 -7.17 -9.39 -20.93
N GLY A 113 -6.25 -8.42 -21.03
CA GLY A 113 -6.54 -6.99 -20.98
C GLY A 113 -6.56 -6.39 -19.57
N ASP A 114 -6.31 -7.21 -18.55
CA ASP A 114 -6.21 -6.74 -17.16
C ASP A 114 -4.86 -6.07 -16.90
N MET A 115 -4.87 -4.88 -16.31
CA MET A 115 -3.67 -4.15 -15.94
C MET A 115 -3.33 -4.38 -14.47
N MET A 116 -2.08 -4.74 -14.20
CA MET A 116 -1.53 -4.91 -12.85
C MET A 116 -0.65 -3.71 -12.52
N LEU A 117 -0.81 -3.17 -11.31
CA LEU A 117 -0.05 -2.01 -10.82
C LEU A 117 0.65 -2.33 -9.50
N ARG A 118 1.92 -1.91 -9.39
CA ARG A 118 2.63 -1.76 -8.13
C ARG A 118 3.17 -0.34 -8.01
N LEU A 119 2.76 0.35 -6.95
CA LEU A 119 3.25 1.68 -6.59
C LEU A 119 4.63 1.62 -5.91
N LYS A 120 5.38 2.71 -5.99
CA LYS A 120 6.61 2.91 -5.21
C LYS A 120 6.27 3.00 -3.73
N ASP A 121 7.23 2.64 -2.87
CA ASP A 121 6.98 2.46 -1.44
C ASP A 121 6.50 3.76 -0.75
N GLY A 122 6.94 4.94 -1.22
CA GLY A 122 6.47 6.23 -0.71
C GLY A 122 5.09 6.68 -1.19
N GLU A 123 4.53 6.02 -2.19
CA GLU A 123 3.23 6.35 -2.80
C GLU A 123 2.15 5.33 -2.41
N GLN A 124 2.51 4.30 -1.63
CA GLN A 124 1.57 3.31 -1.14
C GLN A 124 0.75 3.88 0.03
N SER A 125 -0.57 3.69 -0.01
CA SER A 125 -1.44 3.99 1.13
C SER A 125 -1.02 3.17 2.35
N ALA A 126 -0.82 3.85 3.48
CA ALA A 126 -0.46 3.18 4.74
C ALA A 126 -1.54 2.17 5.14
N THR A 127 -1.12 0.95 5.45
CA THR A 127 -2.04 -0.05 6.00
C THR A 127 -2.31 0.25 7.48
N LYS A 128 -3.40 -0.32 8.01
CA LYS A 128 -3.70 -0.21 9.45
C LYS A 128 -2.56 -0.75 10.32
N ASP A 129 -1.84 -1.74 9.81
CA ASP A 129 -0.72 -2.35 10.50
C ASP A 129 0.50 -1.41 10.54
N ASP A 130 0.78 -0.70 9.45
CA ASP A 130 1.84 0.32 9.40
C ASP A 130 1.58 1.45 10.40
N LEU A 131 0.32 1.91 10.48
CA LEU A 131 -0.08 2.93 11.46
C LEU A 131 0.02 2.41 12.91
N ALA A 132 -0.40 1.17 13.17
CA ALA A 132 -0.31 0.56 14.50
C ALA A 132 1.16 0.44 14.95
N ARG A 133 2.06 0.04 14.05
CA ARG A 133 3.51 -0.02 14.31
C ARG A 133 4.09 1.36 14.58
N ALA A 134 3.77 2.36 13.75
CA ALA A 134 4.23 3.73 13.94
C ALA A 134 3.76 4.32 15.29
N VAL A 135 2.51 4.08 15.68
CA VAL A 135 1.97 4.52 16.98
C VAL A 135 2.63 3.79 18.15
N ALA A 136 2.89 2.48 18.02
CA ALA A 136 3.59 1.71 19.05
C ALA A 136 5.05 2.19 19.23
N GLU A 137 5.74 2.48 18.14
CA GLU A 137 7.11 3.01 18.15
C GLU A 137 7.17 4.42 18.78
N LEU A 138 6.23 5.31 18.40
CA LEU A 138 6.11 6.63 19.02
C LEU A 138 5.81 6.55 20.52
N ARG A 139 4.94 5.63 20.95
CA ARG A 139 4.67 5.40 22.38
C ARG A 139 5.92 4.90 23.10
N ALA A 140 6.67 3.98 22.52
CA ALA A 140 7.91 3.48 23.12
C ALA A 140 8.98 4.59 23.27
N LEU A 141 9.04 5.54 22.34
CA LEU A 141 9.95 6.70 22.41
C LEU A 141 9.50 7.74 23.45
N ILE A 142 8.19 7.98 23.59
CA ILE A 142 7.63 8.89 24.60
C ILE A 142 7.70 8.29 26.01
N GLU A 143 7.52 6.97 26.12
CA GLU A 143 7.58 6.22 27.38
C GLU A 143 9.01 5.74 27.72
N GLY A 144 10.00 6.00 26.85
CA GLY A 144 11.42 5.84 27.12
C GLY A 144 11.92 6.69 28.30
N PRO A 145 13.17 6.50 28.78
CA PRO A 145 13.61 6.63 30.19
C PRO A 145 13.63 8.04 30.83
N GLY A 146 12.80 8.97 30.36
CA GLY A 146 12.56 10.29 30.94
C GLY A 146 11.14 10.50 31.48
N SER A 147 10.26 9.49 31.47
CA SER A 147 9.00 9.56 32.20
C SER A 147 9.27 9.58 33.71
N PRO A 148 8.77 10.55 34.50
CA PRO A 148 9.01 10.58 35.93
C PRO A 148 8.50 9.28 36.53
N GLY A 149 9.44 8.45 36.99
CA GLY A 149 9.15 7.15 37.57
C GLY A 149 8.17 7.26 38.74
N PRO A 150 7.57 6.14 39.18
CA PRO A 150 6.59 6.14 40.27
C PRO A 150 7.06 6.91 41.53
N ALA A 151 8.37 6.96 41.79
CA ALA A 151 8.97 7.76 42.86
C ALA A 151 8.77 9.28 42.71
N MET A 152 8.86 9.84 41.50
CA MET A 152 8.65 11.27 41.26
C MET A 152 7.16 11.64 41.27
N ARG A 153 6.26 10.69 40.99
CA ARG A 153 4.82 10.86 41.18
C ARG A 153 4.46 10.93 42.67
N GLU A 154 5.05 10.06 43.50
CA GLU A 154 4.86 10.13 44.96
C GLU A 154 5.43 11.42 45.57
N ASP A 155 6.58 11.90 45.09
CA ASP A 155 7.16 13.16 45.57
C ASP A 155 6.40 14.40 45.10
N ALA A 156 5.86 14.40 43.86
CA ALA A 156 4.97 15.46 43.38
C ALA A 156 3.64 15.49 44.16
N ASP A 157 3.06 14.33 44.44
CA ASP A 157 1.85 14.22 45.28
C ASP A 157 2.11 14.63 46.74
N ARG A 158 3.32 14.39 47.26
CA ARG A 158 3.74 14.90 48.58
C ARG A 158 3.92 16.42 48.62
N LEU A 159 4.37 17.03 47.53
CA LEU A 159 4.54 18.48 47.43
C LEU A 159 3.23 19.23 47.20
N LEU A 160 2.20 18.56 46.66
CA LEU A 160 0.87 19.12 46.42
C LEU A 160 -0.11 18.91 47.60
N GLN A 161 0.37 18.39 48.74
CA GLN A 161 -0.49 18.25 49.93
C GLN A 161 -0.91 19.63 50.50
N PRO A 162 -2.21 19.89 50.68
CA PRO A 162 -2.72 21.15 51.19
C PRO A 162 -2.42 21.26 52.69
N GLY A 163 -1.25 21.78 53.03
CA GLY A 163 -0.83 21.96 54.42
C GLY A 163 0.50 22.69 54.64
N ARG A 164 1.30 22.93 53.59
CA ARG A 164 2.60 23.63 53.73
C ARG A 164 2.70 25.03 53.13
N VAL A 165 1.68 25.48 52.40
CA VAL A 165 1.68 26.84 51.82
C VAL A 165 1.53 27.92 52.91
N GLY A 166 0.93 27.60 54.07
CA GLY A 166 0.76 28.54 55.18
C GLY A 166 2.01 28.81 56.04
N ALA A 167 3.13 28.09 55.84
CA ALA A 167 4.31 28.22 56.70
C ALA A 167 5.45 29.09 56.11
N LEU A 168 5.26 29.63 54.90
CA LEU A 168 6.25 30.48 54.22
C LEU A 168 5.85 31.95 54.12
N GLU A 169 4.64 32.32 54.55
CA GLU A 169 4.13 33.70 54.42
C GLU A 169 4.42 34.60 55.63
N ASP A 170 5.04 34.09 56.70
CA ASP A 170 5.30 34.86 57.92
C ASP A 170 6.80 34.96 58.28
N ARG A 171 7.64 35.30 57.30
CA ARG A 171 9.02 35.70 57.56
C ARG A 171 9.19 37.23 57.43
N PRO A 172 9.29 37.98 58.54
CA PRO A 172 9.33 39.46 58.54
C PRO A 172 10.60 40.10 57.95
N GLY A 173 11.44 39.37 57.21
CA GLY A 173 12.67 39.89 56.59
C GLY A 173 12.58 40.20 55.10
N HIS A 174 11.53 39.74 54.39
CA HIS A 174 11.55 39.77 52.93
C HIS A 174 11.27 41.16 52.32
N GLN A 175 10.47 42.00 52.99
CA GLN A 175 10.17 43.34 52.48
C GLN A 175 11.35 44.32 52.59
N GLN A 176 12.25 44.15 53.57
CA GLN A 176 13.46 44.98 53.67
C GLN A 176 14.46 44.69 52.55
N ALA A 177 14.63 43.42 52.17
CA ALA A 177 15.55 43.02 51.10
C ALA A 177 15.11 43.56 49.71
N VAL A 178 13.81 43.66 49.47
CA VAL A 178 13.27 44.20 48.19
C VAL A 178 13.40 45.72 48.13
N ARG A 179 13.23 46.43 49.26
CA ARG A 179 13.45 47.89 49.32
C ARG A 179 14.92 48.28 49.10
N GLN A 180 15.86 47.51 49.64
CA GLN A 180 17.30 47.79 49.48
C GLN A 180 17.72 47.70 48.01
N ARG A 181 17.23 46.69 47.27
CA ARG A 181 17.55 46.52 45.84
C ARG A 181 16.93 47.59 44.95
N LEU A 182 15.78 48.16 45.31
CA LEU A 182 15.17 49.26 44.55
C LEU A 182 15.88 50.60 44.77
N GLN A 183 16.55 50.80 45.91
CA GLN A 183 17.36 52.00 46.15
C GLN A 183 18.70 51.96 45.40
N ASP A 184 19.29 50.78 45.24
CA ASP A 184 20.56 50.59 44.51
C ASP A 184 20.41 50.83 43.00
N VAL A 185 19.25 50.50 42.43
CA VAL A 185 18.99 50.76 40.99
C VAL A 185 18.73 52.25 40.72
N GLY A 186 18.24 53.00 41.71
CA GLY A 186 18.00 54.45 41.60
C GLY A 186 19.28 55.29 41.56
N SER A 187 20.35 54.87 42.26
CA SER A 187 21.62 55.60 42.33
C SER A 187 22.48 55.44 41.07
N LEU A 188 22.37 54.31 40.37
CA LEU A 188 23.09 54.04 39.13
C LEU A 188 22.63 54.90 37.94
N ARG A 189 21.39 55.42 37.96
CA ARG A 189 20.84 56.23 36.86
C ARG A 189 21.18 57.72 36.93
N VAL A 190 21.60 58.23 38.10
CA VAL A 190 21.91 59.67 38.26
C VAL A 190 23.37 59.98 37.90
N GLN A 191 24.26 58.98 37.92
CA GLN A 191 25.69 59.19 37.63
C GLN A 191 26.02 59.20 36.12
N GLN A 192 25.12 58.73 35.25
CA GLN A 192 25.34 58.71 33.80
C GLN A 192 24.85 59.96 33.04
N VAL A 193 24.20 60.93 33.70
CA VAL A 193 23.64 62.14 33.02
C VAL A 193 24.50 63.40 33.25
N HIS A 194 25.69 63.27 33.85
CA HIS A 194 26.60 64.42 34.11
C HIS A 194 27.93 64.33 33.35
N LEU A 195 28.01 63.50 32.30
CA LEU A 195 29.23 63.30 31.50
C LEU A 195 29.03 63.40 29.98
N GLU A 196 27.92 64.01 29.52
CA GLU A 196 27.81 64.54 28.15
C GLU A 196 27.44 66.02 28.16
#